data_AF-A0A929DP29-F1
#
_entry.id   AF-A0A929DP29-F1
#
_cell.length_a   1.000
_cell.length_b   1.000
_cell.length_c   1.000
_cell.angle_alpha   90.00
_cell.angle_beta   90.00
_cell.angle_gamma   90.00
#
_symmetry.space_group_name_H-M   'P 1'
#
loop_
_entity.id
_entity.type
_entity.pdbx_description
1 polymer ?
#
loop_
_entity_poly.entity_id
_entity_poly.type
_entity_poly.pdbx_seq_one_letter_code
_entity_poly.pdbx_strand_id
1 'polypeptide(L)'
;KAIEEINRLQGGLVVCDNLEILASLPLPIAGLLSPEPLDVVVSQYEQVEKAAASLGNLPPAPFAILSFLALPVIPELRLTDLGLVDVVEFKLLK
;
A
#
# COMPACT_ATOMS: atom_id res chain seq x y z
N LYS A 1 5.21 -13.11 -3.90
CA LYS A 1 6.40 -12.22 -3.78
C LYS A 1 6.14 -10.93 -3.01
N ALA A 2 5.38 -9.94 -3.53
CA ALA A 2 5.16 -8.67 -2.80
C ALA A 2 4.53 -8.87 -1.40
N ILE A 3 3.53 -9.74 -1.29
CA ILE A 3 2.87 -10.08 -0.01
C ILE A 3 3.84 -10.79 0.96
N GLU A 4 4.66 -11.71 0.46
CA GLU A 4 5.68 -12.38 1.28
C GLU A 4 6.68 -11.38 1.84
N GLU A 5 7.07 -10.40 1.04
CA GLU A 5 7.99 -9.35 1.46
C GLU A 5 7.36 -8.42 2.49
N ILE A 6 6.10 -8.00 2.29
CA ILE A 6 5.34 -7.25 3.30
C ILE A 6 5.29 -8.01 4.64
N ASN A 7 5.04 -9.32 4.61
CA ASN A 7 5.05 -10.15 5.81
C ASN A 7 6.45 -10.21 6.44
N ARG A 8 7.52 -10.37 5.65
CA ARG A 8 8.90 -10.35 6.15
C ARG A 8 9.25 -9.04 6.85
N LEU A 9 8.75 -7.93 6.31
CA LEU A 9 8.95 -6.58 6.85
C LEU A 9 8.05 -6.24 8.04
N GLN A 10 7.06 -7.08 8.34
CA GLN A 10 6.02 -6.83 9.35
C GLN A 10 5.17 -5.58 9.04
N GLY A 11 4.91 -5.33 7.75
CA GLY A 11 4.17 -4.17 7.26
C GLY A 11 5.06 -3.13 6.58
N GLY A 12 4.44 -2.26 5.78
CA GLY A 12 5.14 -1.26 4.99
C GLY A 12 4.66 -1.16 3.56
N LEU A 13 5.55 -0.71 2.68
CA LEU A 13 5.31 -0.54 1.24
C LEU A 13 6.31 -1.39 0.46
N VAL A 14 5.85 -2.03 -0.61
CA VAL A 14 6.70 -2.86 -1.48
C VAL A 14 6.31 -2.62 -2.93
N VAL A 15 7.32 -2.43 -3.78
CA VAL A 15 7.16 -2.40 -5.24
C VAL A 15 7.73 -3.69 -5.81
N CYS A 16 6.94 -4.39 -6.62
CA CYS A 16 7.34 -5.62 -7.26
C CYS A 16 6.93 -5.60 -8.73
N ASP A 17 7.84 -6.02 -9.60
CA ASP A 17 7.57 -6.27 -11.03
C ASP A 17 8.06 -7.66 -11.39
N ASN A 18 7.29 -8.41 -12.18
CA ASN A 18 7.68 -9.75 -12.64
C ASN A 18 8.26 -10.68 -11.55
N LEU A 19 7.69 -10.66 -10.34
CA LEU A 19 8.14 -11.41 -9.15
C LEU A 19 9.52 -11.02 -8.61
N GLU A 20 10.04 -9.85 -8.97
CA GLU A 20 11.24 -9.23 -8.40
C GLU A 20 10.85 -8.04 -7.54
N ILE A 21 11.49 -7.90 -6.38
CA ILE A 21 11.29 -6.74 -5.51
C ILE A 21 12.20 -5.62 -5.99
N LEU A 22 11.60 -4.51 -6.41
CA LEU A 22 12.34 -3.35 -6.93
C LEU A 22 12.73 -2.39 -5.79
N ALA A 23 11.85 -2.22 -4.81
CA ALA A 23 12.08 -1.39 -3.62
C ALA A 23 11.10 -1.77 -2.51
N SER A 24 11.47 -1.44 -1.27
CA SER A 24 10.61 -1.64 -0.10
C SER A 24 10.89 -0.62 1.00
N LEU A 25 9.86 -0.24 1.74
CA LEU A 25 9.92 0.59 2.95
C LEU A 25 9.31 -0.21 4.11
N PRO A 26 10.11 -0.67 5.09
CA PRO A 26 9.59 -1.35 6.27
C PRO A 26 8.86 -0.37 7.22
N LEU A 27 7.65 -0.71 7.65
CA LEU A 27 6.89 0.01 8.67
C LEU A 27 6.40 -0.97 9.76
N PRO A 28 7.33 -1.56 10.55
CA PRO A 28 7.03 -2.70 11.41
C PRO A 28 6.08 -2.38 12.58
N ILE A 29 5.88 -1.09 12.90
CA ILE A 29 4.98 -0.68 13.98
C ILE A 29 3.58 -0.51 13.37
N ALA A 30 2.75 -1.54 13.56
CA ALA A 30 1.37 -1.62 13.09
C ALA A 30 1.19 -1.46 11.56
N GLY A 31 2.25 -1.63 10.77
CA GLY A 31 2.21 -1.35 9.33
C GLY A 31 2.21 0.13 8.97
N LEU A 32 2.45 1.03 9.95
CA LEU A 32 2.26 2.48 9.79
C LEU A 32 3.52 3.29 10.11
N LEU A 33 4.31 2.85 11.08
CA LEU A 33 5.47 3.60 11.58
C LEU A 33 6.76 2.77 11.53
N SER A 34 7.88 3.48 11.44
CA SER A 34 9.23 2.93 11.53
C SER A 34 9.95 3.50 12.75
N PRO A 35 10.77 2.70 13.46
CA PRO A 35 11.66 3.19 14.51
C PRO A 35 12.91 3.90 13.97
N GLU A 36 13.15 3.84 12.66
CA GLU A 36 14.30 4.46 12.00
C GLU A 36 14.23 6.00 12.04
N PRO A 37 15.38 6.69 11.94
CA PRO A 37 15.43 8.14 11.78
C PRO A 37 14.65 8.64 10.56
N LEU A 38 14.13 9.87 10.64
CA LEU A 38 13.29 10.49 9.60
C LEU A 38 13.96 10.47 8.22
N ASP A 39 15.24 10.83 8.15
CA ASP A 39 16.02 10.89 6.91
C ASP A 39 16.16 9.51 6.24
N VAL A 40 16.31 8.46 7.04
CA VAL A 40 16.33 7.07 6.54
C VAL A 40 14.98 6.70 5.95
N VAL A 41 13.89 6.99 6.66
CA VAL A 41 12.52 6.69 6.21
C VAL A 41 12.17 7.48 4.94
N VAL A 42 12.53 8.77 4.88
CA VAL A 42 12.31 9.61 3.69
C VAL A 42 13.08 9.08 2.49
N SER A 43 14.36 8.73 2.65
CA SER A 43 15.16 8.14 1.57
C SER A 43 14.58 6.83 1.05
N GLN A 44 14.11 5.96 1.94
CA GLN A 44 13.43 4.71 1.56
C GLN A 44 12.08 4.98 0.88
N TYR A 45 11.32 5.96 1.36
CA TYR A 45 10.07 6.39 0.75
C TYR A 45 10.27 6.91 -0.69
N GLU A 46 11.29 7.75 -0.91
CA GLU A 46 11.64 8.23 -2.24
C GLU A 46 12.06 7.09 -3.18
N GLN A 47 12.75 6.07 -2.67
CA GLN A 47 13.12 4.88 -3.44
C GLN A 47 11.89 4.08 -3.89
N VAL A 48 10.92 3.85 -2.99
CA VAL A 48 9.69 3.14 -3.37
C VAL A 48 8.82 3.95 -4.33
N GLU A 49 8.70 5.26 -4.16
CA GLU A 49 7.98 6.12 -5.11
C GLU A 49 8.64 6.09 -6.50
N LYS A 50 9.97 6.18 -6.56
CA LYS A 50 10.72 6.09 -7.82
C LYS A 50 10.56 4.72 -8.49
N ALA A 51 10.61 3.64 -7.72
CA ALA A 51 10.39 2.30 -8.24
C ALA A 51 8.95 2.13 -8.75
N ALA A 52 7.95 2.64 -8.03
CA ALA A 52 6.56 2.61 -8.47
C ALA A 52 6.39 3.36 -9.80
N ALA A 53 7.00 4.55 -9.93
CA ALA A 53 6.99 5.33 -11.17
C ALA A 53 7.61 4.59 -12.38
N SER A 54 8.48 3.60 -12.16
CA SER A 54 9.03 2.77 -13.25
C SER A 54 8.09 1.68 -13.75
N LEU A 55 7.00 1.36 -13.04
CA LEU A 55 6.03 0.33 -13.44
C LEU A 55 5.10 0.75 -14.59
N GLY A 56 5.27 1.97 -15.11
CA GLY A 56 4.49 2.52 -16.21
C GLY A 56 3.71 3.77 -15.80
N ASN A 57 2.57 4.01 -16.45
CA ASN A 57 1.80 5.24 -16.25
C ASN A 57 0.86 5.14 -15.05
N LEU A 58 1.43 5.12 -13.85
CA LEU A 58 0.66 5.17 -12.60
C LEU A 58 0.14 6.58 -12.32
N PRO A 59 -1.01 6.72 -11.62
CA PRO A 59 -1.42 8.01 -11.08
C PRO A 59 -0.40 8.53 -10.04
N PRO A 60 -0.35 9.85 -9.82
CA PRO A 60 0.53 10.43 -8.80
C PRO A 60 0.19 9.88 -7.41
N ALA A 61 1.22 9.72 -6.56
CA ALA A 61 1.11 9.20 -5.20
C ALA A 61 0.35 7.86 -5.10
N PRO A 62 0.81 6.79 -5.79
CA PRO A 62 0.10 5.52 -5.87
C PRO A 62 -0.16 4.89 -4.48
N PHE A 63 0.77 5.03 -3.53
CA PHE A 63 0.57 4.48 -2.18
C PHE A 63 -0.53 5.21 -1.41
N ALA A 64 -0.63 6.54 -1.54
CA ALA A 64 -1.72 7.29 -0.92
C ALA A 64 -3.07 6.81 -1.46
N ILE A 65 -3.18 6.61 -2.79
CA ILE A 65 -4.39 6.09 -3.43
C ILE A 65 -4.75 4.70 -2.88
N LEU A 66 -3.77 3.80 -2.76
CA LEU A 66 -3.99 2.47 -2.18
C LEU A 66 -4.52 2.55 -0.73
N SER A 67 -3.98 3.44 0.09
CA SER A 67 -4.47 3.66 1.46
C SER A 67 -5.94 4.13 1.48
N PHE A 68 -6.36 4.94 0.50
CA PHE A 68 -7.76 5.38 0.38
C PHE A 68 -8.71 4.27 -0.10
N LEU A 69 -8.24 3.29 -0.87
CA LEU A 69 -9.10 2.18 -1.34
C LEU A 69 -9.66 1.34 -0.18
N ALA A 70 -8.88 1.21 0.90
CA ALA A 70 -9.25 0.45 2.09
C ALA A 70 -10.24 1.18 3.02
N LEU A 71 -10.61 2.45 2.74
CA LEU A 71 -11.53 3.23 3.57
C LEU A 71 -13.00 2.96 3.17
N PRO A 72 -13.82 2.30 4.03
CA PRO A 72 -15.17 1.87 3.68
C PRO A 72 -16.23 2.97 3.82
N VAL A 73 -15.86 4.25 3.77
CA VAL A 73 -16.73 5.37 4.20
C VAL A 73 -17.14 6.35 3.09
N ILE A 74 -16.58 6.22 1.89
CA ILE A 74 -16.81 7.08 0.70
C ILE A 74 -16.12 6.40 -0.48
N PRO A 75 -16.63 6.24 -1.73
CA PRO A 75 -17.98 6.45 -2.26
C PRO A 75 -18.79 5.12 -2.27
N GLU A 76 -19.83 5.03 -3.10
CA GLU A 76 -20.89 4.00 -3.13
C GLU A 76 -20.44 2.53 -3.04
N LEU A 77 -19.29 2.16 -3.62
CA LEU A 77 -18.76 0.80 -3.60
C LEU A 77 -17.32 0.76 -3.08
N ARG A 78 -17.05 -0.12 -2.11
CA ARG A 78 -15.73 -0.27 -1.49
C ARG A 78 -15.30 -1.72 -1.32
N LEU A 79 -14.02 -2.00 -1.57
CA LEU A 79 -13.44 -3.30 -1.33
C LEU A 79 -12.82 -3.33 0.07
N THR A 80 -13.21 -4.31 0.87
CA THR A 80 -12.66 -4.56 2.21
C THR A 80 -12.08 -5.97 2.29
N ASP A 81 -11.51 -6.31 3.42
CA ASP A 81 -11.08 -7.67 3.77
C ASP A 81 -12.24 -8.67 3.82
N LEU A 82 -13.49 -8.20 3.92
CA LEU A 82 -14.69 -9.04 3.91
C LEU A 82 -15.32 -9.19 2.52
N GLY A 83 -14.86 -8.45 1.51
CA GLY A 83 -15.41 -8.44 0.15
C GLY A 83 -15.85 -7.05 -0.32
N LEU A 84 -16.72 -7.02 -1.32
CA LEU A 84 -17.25 -5.77 -1.88
C LEU A 84 -18.42 -5.27 -1.02
N VAL A 85 -18.38 -4.03 -0.56
CA VAL A 85 -19.40 -3.39 0.28
C VAL A 85 -20.08 -2.30 -0.54
N ASP A 86 -21.41 -2.36 -0.59
CA ASP A 86 -22.27 -1.24 -0.93
C ASP A 86 -22.40 -0.32 0.30
N VAL A 87 -21.80 0.86 0.22
CA VAL A 87 -21.74 1.83 1.31
C VAL A 87 -23.07 2.56 1.49
N VAL A 88 -23.90 2.65 0.45
CA VAL A 88 -25.22 3.31 0.50
C VAL A 88 -26.23 2.41 1.21
N GLU A 89 -26.26 1.14 0.83
CA GLU A 89 -27.17 0.13 1.39
C GLU A 89 -26.61 -0.56 2.65
N PHE A 90 -25.38 -0.20 3.07
CA PHE A 90 -24.64 -0.84 4.16
C PHE A 90 -24.63 -2.37 4.06
N LYS A 91 -24.37 -2.88 2.84
CA LYS A 91 -24.51 -4.30 2.51
C LYS A 91 -23.25 -4.88 1.89
N LEU A 92 -22.88 -6.08 2.33
CA LEU A 92 -21.86 -6.89 1.67
C LEU A 92 -22.42 -7.56 0.41
N LEU A 93 -21.82 -7.27 -0.73
CA LEU A 93 -22.06 -7.89 -2.04
C LEU A 93 -21.11 -9.08 -2.17
N LYS A 94 -21.65 -10.29 -1.97
CA LYS A 94 -20.91 -11.55 -2.13
C LYS A 94 -20.64 -11.85 -3.60
#